data_AF-A0A922XI72-F1
#
_entry.id   AF-A0A922XI72-F1
#
_cell.length_a   1.000
_cell.length_b   1.000
_cell.length_c   1.000
_cell.angle_alpha   90.00
_cell.angle_beta   90.00
_cell.angle_gamma   90.00
#
_symmetry.space_group_name_H-M   'P 1'
#
loop_
_entity.id
_entity.type
_entity.pdbx_description
1 polymer ?
#
loop_
_entity_poly.entity_id
_entity_poly.type
_entity_poly.pdbx_seq_one_letter_code
_entity_poly.pdbx_strand_id
1 'polypeptide(L)'
;MEQVQTHLGKLAAAEPDRHTGYEQELRQLDTNISGWSQSLANPSLAVELRVAIESLWKEALVRKRAIEQHLREYAVRRTQADELLCSDDVLARLDKLADVLAGNNPTLGNFELSFHIDRIVCHPDGRVQMRTCQLGALSGAAELLHQADVDPLDSQQAPTSSKTDGRGPRRRTRLCLHDADGERSQLQAQADYVADPLRFAGLGDEWFWIDELRIPVKTSWAVDNADVVQRRYNEIKQQTGKEPSLNVLVSEFGKSRPTITAALKVAENGGPIRDPRRKDPGSPTVDAKALAEEFARLEREGLQRAVIAKRHGVHRNTVARVLKEWYGRQGIEPVDGRTTRWSKQGE
;
A
#
# COMPACT_ATOMS: atom_id res chain seq x y z
N MET A 1 17.80 -11.03 6.12
CA MET A 1 18.30 -11.02 7.50
C MET A 1 19.80 -10.83 7.58
N GLU A 2 20.59 -11.60 6.82
CA GLU A 2 22.07 -11.48 6.78
C GLU A 2 22.57 -10.07 6.45
N GLN A 3 21.92 -9.34 5.52
CA GLN A 3 22.26 -7.95 5.21
C GLN A 3 21.95 -6.96 6.34
N VAL A 4 20.90 -7.20 7.15
CA VAL A 4 20.53 -6.36 8.30
C VAL A 4 21.49 -6.60 9.45
N GLN A 5 21.83 -7.87 9.74
CA GLN A 5 22.87 -8.22 10.70
C GLN A 5 24.24 -7.68 10.26
N THR A 6 24.57 -7.75 8.97
CA THR A 6 25.79 -7.14 8.42
C THR A 6 25.79 -5.62 8.57
N HIS A 7 24.65 -4.97 8.36
CA HIS A 7 24.55 -3.51 8.46
C HIS A 7 24.57 -3.03 9.92
N LEU A 8 23.93 -3.77 10.84
CA LEU A 8 24.03 -3.53 12.29
C LEU A 8 25.43 -3.82 12.80
N GLY A 9 26.09 -4.87 12.31
CA GLY A 9 27.50 -5.16 12.59
C GLY A 9 28.43 -4.05 12.10
N LYS A 10 28.16 -3.47 10.92
CA LYS A 10 28.89 -2.29 10.41
C LYS A 10 28.63 -1.03 11.23
N LEU A 11 27.40 -0.82 11.70
CA LEU A 11 27.08 0.31 12.59
C LEU A 11 27.73 0.13 13.97
N ALA A 12 27.73 -1.08 14.51
CA ALA A 12 28.43 -1.43 15.74
C ALA A 12 29.96 -1.31 15.62
N ALA A 13 30.53 -1.61 14.44
CA ALA A 13 31.96 -1.43 14.16
C ALA A 13 32.36 0.02 13.83
N ALA A 14 31.39 0.87 13.44
CA ALA A 14 31.60 2.29 13.17
C ALA A 14 31.49 3.15 14.43
N GLU A 15 30.78 2.68 15.47
CA GLU A 15 30.97 3.21 16.81
C GLU A 15 32.38 2.80 17.29
N PRO A 16 33.22 3.75 17.77
CA PRO A 16 34.51 3.38 18.34
C PRO A 16 34.26 2.34 19.43
N ASP A 17 35.10 1.31 19.50
CA ASP A 17 34.92 0.12 20.34
C ASP A 17 34.97 0.48 21.84
N ARG A 18 33.90 1.13 22.31
CA ARG A 18 33.74 1.68 23.65
C ARG A 18 33.72 0.55 24.67
N HIS A 19 33.29 -0.64 24.26
CA HIS A 19 33.27 -1.83 25.11
C HIS A 19 34.69 -2.24 25.51
N THR A 20 35.60 -2.44 24.55
CA THR A 20 36.99 -2.78 24.86
C THR A 20 37.71 -1.66 25.60
N GLY A 21 37.39 -0.39 25.29
CA GLY A 21 37.86 0.76 26.06
C GLY A 21 37.42 0.73 27.53
N TYR A 22 36.15 0.42 27.79
CA TYR A 22 35.62 0.29 29.16
C TYR A 22 36.22 -0.90 29.92
N GLU A 23 36.44 -2.05 29.27
CA GLU A 23 37.10 -3.19 29.90
C GLU A 23 38.56 -2.88 30.29
N GLN A 24 39.31 -2.18 29.42
CA GLN A 24 40.67 -1.75 29.71
C GLN A 24 40.71 -0.73 30.86
N GLU A 25 39.82 0.25 30.83
CA GLU A 25 39.70 1.26 31.89
C GLU A 25 39.36 0.60 33.24
N LEU A 26 38.46 -0.39 33.26
CA LEU A 26 38.08 -1.12 34.46
C LEU A 26 39.27 -1.89 35.06
N ARG A 27 40.08 -2.59 34.22
CA ARG A 27 41.32 -3.24 34.68
C ARG A 27 42.34 -2.25 35.25
N GLN A 28 42.46 -1.08 34.64
CA GLN A 28 43.35 -0.02 35.13
C GLN A 28 42.88 0.53 36.47
N LEU A 29 41.57 0.80 36.61
CA LEU A 29 40.96 1.24 37.86
C LEU A 29 41.13 0.20 38.97
N ASP A 30 40.97 -1.10 38.69
CA ASP A 30 41.19 -2.17 39.68
C ASP A 30 42.64 -2.22 40.17
N THR A 31 43.59 -2.02 39.26
CA THR A 31 45.02 -1.96 39.60
C THR A 31 45.31 -0.75 40.48
N ASN A 32 44.78 0.42 40.12
CA ASN A 32 44.95 1.67 40.87
C ASN A 32 44.30 1.59 42.27
N ILE A 33 43.05 1.12 42.35
CA ILE A 33 42.31 0.93 43.60
C ILE A 33 43.08 -0.01 44.54
N SER A 34 43.64 -1.09 44.01
CA SER A 34 44.45 -2.05 44.80
C SER A 34 45.76 -1.43 45.29
N GLY A 35 46.44 -0.64 44.44
CA GLY A 35 47.67 0.06 44.84
C GLY A 35 47.42 1.13 45.91
N TRP A 36 46.34 1.89 45.76
CA TRP A 36 45.95 2.92 46.73
C TRP A 36 45.47 2.32 48.05
N SER A 37 44.72 1.21 48.04
CA SER A 37 44.31 0.54 49.28
C SER A 37 45.52 0.03 50.07
N GLN A 38 46.53 -0.54 49.39
CA GLN A 38 47.80 -0.92 50.01
C GLN A 38 48.56 0.28 50.58
N SER A 39 48.56 1.40 49.86
CA SER A 39 49.23 2.64 50.29
C SER A 39 48.56 3.26 51.52
N LEU A 40 47.22 3.24 51.58
CA LEU A 40 46.43 3.72 52.72
C LEU A 40 46.60 2.84 53.97
N ALA A 41 46.92 1.55 53.81
CA ALA A 41 47.21 0.65 54.92
C ALA A 41 48.54 0.99 55.64
N ASN A 42 49.42 1.81 55.05
CA ASN A 42 50.66 2.23 55.70
C ASN A 42 50.39 3.32 56.76
N PRO A 43 50.64 3.06 58.06
CA PRO A 43 50.40 4.03 59.11
C PRO A 43 51.35 5.23 59.07
N SER A 44 52.54 5.09 58.47
CA SER A 44 53.57 6.14 58.43
C SER A 44 53.38 7.16 57.31
N LEU A 45 52.29 7.08 56.55
CA LEU A 45 51.99 7.99 55.45
C LEU A 45 51.63 9.39 55.98
N ALA A 46 52.18 10.44 55.36
CA ALA A 46 51.83 11.82 55.70
C ALA A 46 50.32 12.06 55.53
N VAL A 47 49.72 12.84 56.43
CA VAL A 47 48.26 13.09 56.48
C VAL A 47 47.76 13.70 55.17
N GLU A 48 48.49 14.65 54.60
CA GLU A 48 48.13 15.30 53.32
C GLU A 48 48.07 14.29 52.16
N LEU A 49 49.05 13.39 52.08
CA LEU A 49 49.08 12.33 51.07
C LEU A 49 47.94 11.33 51.28
N ARG A 50 47.62 11.01 52.54
CA ARG A 50 46.48 10.12 52.85
C ARG A 50 45.17 10.71 52.34
N VAL A 51 44.91 12.00 52.61
CA VAL A 51 43.70 12.69 52.13
C VAL A 51 43.64 12.72 50.60
N ALA A 52 44.76 12.99 49.92
CA ALA A 52 44.81 12.99 48.46
C ALA A 52 44.51 11.60 47.86
N ILE A 53 45.13 10.54 48.40
CA ILE A 53 44.90 9.17 47.95
C ILE A 53 43.46 8.72 48.24
N GLU A 54 42.89 9.09 49.39
CA GLU A 54 41.48 8.81 49.71
C GLU A 54 40.52 9.47 48.71
N SER A 55 40.82 10.70 48.28
CA SER A 55 40.02 11.40 47.27
C SER A 55 40.05 10.67 45.93
N LEU A 56 41.25 10.35 45.44
CA LEU A 56 41.44 9.61 44.18
C LEU A 56 40.78 8.22 44.23
N TRP A 57 40.90 7.53 45.35
CA TRP A 57 40.28 6.22 45.56
C TRP A 57 38.75 6.29 45.50
N LYS A 58 38.14 7.30 46.14
CA LYS A 58 36.69 7.53 46.06
C LYS A 58 36.24 7.83 44.62
N GLU A 59 36.98 8.66 43.90
CA GLU A 59 36.69 9.00 42.51
C GLU A 59 36.76 7.76 41.60
N ALA A 60 37.80 6.94 41.73
CA ALA A 60 37.92 5.71 40.97
C ALA A 60 36.82 4.69 41.27
N LEU A 61 36.35 4.59 42.52
CA LEU A 61 35.21 3.74 42.85
C LEU A 61 33.91 4.22 42.18
N VAL A 62 33.67 5.52 42.15
CA VAL A 62 32.51 6.09 41.45
C VAL A 62 32.62 5.80 39.95
N ARG A 63 33.80 6.01 39.36
CA ARG A 63 34.05 5.75 37.95
C ARG A 63 33.88 4.27 37.60
N LYS A 64 34.43 3.36 38.41
CA LYS A 64 34.30 1.90 38.24
C LYS A 64 32.83 1.48 38.20
N ARG A 65 32.01 1.94 39.16
CA ARG A 65 30.57 1.63 39.20
C ARG A 65 29.83 2.13 37.96
N ALA A 66 30.16 3.33 37.48
CA ALA A 66 29.56 3.88 36.27
C ALA A 66 29.88 3.03 35.03
N ILE A 67 31.13 2.59 34.89
CA ILE A 67 31.55 1.71 33.79
C ILE A 67 30.84 0.34 33.87
N GLU A 68 30.78 -0.26 35.06
CA GLU A 68 30.06 -1.53 35.27
C GLU A 68 28.57 -1.43 34.94
N GLN A 69 27.95 -0.27 35.22
CA GLN A 69 26.57 -0.01 34.82
C GLN A 69 26.44 0.06 33.29
N HIS A 70 27.32 0.80 32.62
CA HIS A 70 27.30 0.90 31.16
C HIS A 70 27.52 -0.46 30.47
N LEU A 71 28.42 -1.30 30.98
CA LEU A 71 28.64 -2.65 30.44
C LEU A 71 27.40 -3.54 30.60
N ARG A 72 26.70 -3.44 31.75
CA ARG A 72 25.44 -4.17 31.97
C ARG A 72 24.34 -3.72 31.02
N GLU A 73 24.16 -2.40 30.86
CA GLU A 73 23.17 -1.84 29.94
C GLU A 73 23.46 -2.26 28.49
N TYR A 74 24.74 -2.27 28.10
CA TYR A 74 25.17 -2.71 26.79
C TYR A 74 24.86 -4.20 26.56
N ALA A 75 25.16 -5.07 27.53
CA ALA A 75 24.85 -6.50 27.46
C ALA A 75 23.35 -6.76 27.29
N VAL A 76 22.50 -6.07 28.07
CA VAL A 76 21.04 -6.19 27.96
C VAL A 76 20.53 -5.78 26.57
N ARG A 77 21.00 -4.64 26.05
CA ARG A 77 20.62 -4.18 24.70
C ARG A 77 21.05 -5.17 23.62
N ARG A 78 22.22 -5.78 23.77
CA ARG A 78 22.72 -6.78 22.82
C ARG A 78 21.87 -8.04 22.84
N THR A 79 21.56 -8.58 24.02
CA THR A 79 20.67 -9.75 24.14
C THR A 79 19.29 -9.45 23.55
N GLN A 80 18.71 -8.27 23.83
CA GLN A 80 17.44 -7.86 23.23
C GLN A 80 17.51 -7.73 21.71
N ALA A 81 18.61 -7.20 21.17
CA ALA A 81 18.80 -7.12 19.73
C ALA A 81 18.90 -8.51 19.11
N ASP A 82 19.63 -9.42 19.73
CA ASP A 82 19.77 -10.81 19.27
C ASP A 82 18.42 -11.56 19.31
N GLU A 83 17.64 -11.39 20.38
CA GLU A 83 16.27 -11.91 20.50
C GLU A 83 15.33 -11.33 19.43
N LEU A 84 15.38 -10.02 19.19
CA LEU A 84 14.53 -9.36 18.19
C LEU A 84 14.91 -9.70 16.74
N LEU A 85 16.17 -10.09 16.51
CA LEU A 85 16.71 -10.45 15.20
C LEU A 85 16.79 -11.95 14.97
N CYS A 86 16.21 -12.76 15.87
CA CYS A 86 16.04 -14.18 15.68
C CYS A 86 15.29 -14.44 14.37
N SER A 87 15.94 -15.14 13.43
CA SER A 87 15.41 -15.33 12.08
C SER A 87 14.05 -16.03 12.10
N ASP A 88 13.90 -17.03 12.96
CA ASP A 88 12.68 -17.82 13.06
C ASP A 88 11.53 -16.99 13.65
N ASP A 89 11.80 -16.16 14.67
CA ASP A 89 10.80 -15.27 15.26
C ASP A 89 10.38 -14.15 14.31
N VAL A 90 11.32 -13.60 13.54
CA VAL A 90 11.04 -12.59 12.53
C VAL A 90 10.17 -13.17 11.42
N LEU A 91 10.49 -14.38 10.94
CA LEU A 91 9.67 -15.08 9.95
C LEU A 91 8.28 -15.38 10.50
N ALA A 92 8.17 -15.92 11.71
CA ALA A 92 6.88 -16.19 12.35
C ALA A 92 6.03 -14.92 12.54
N ARG A 93 6.65 -13.78 12.89
CA ARG A 93 5.98 -12.48 12.99
C ARG A 93 5.55 -11.94 11.63
N LEU A 94 6.36 -12.12 10.60
CA LEU A 94 6.03 -11.70 9.23
C LEU A 94 4.92 -12.56 8.63
N ASP A 95 4.92 -13.86 8.88
CA ASP A 95 3.85 -14.77 8.47
C ASP A 95 2.55 -14.42 9.20
N LYS A 96 2.61 -14.20 10.53
CA LYS A 96 1.47 -13.69 11.30
C LYS A 96 0.98 -12.34 10.76
N LEU A 97 1.87 -11.43 10.40
CA LEU A 97 1.50 -10.15 9.80
C LEU A 97 0.88 -10.34 8.40
N ALA A 98 1.41 -11.26 7.60
CA ALA A 98 0.86 -11.59 6.29
C ALA A 98 -0.54 -12.20 6.42
N ASP A 99 -0.76 -13.08 7.39
CA ASP A 99 -2.08 -13.64 7.71
C ASP A 99 -3.04 -12.57 8.20
N VAL A 100 -2.58 -11.66 9.06
CA VAL A 100 -3.35 -10.50 9.51
C VAL A 100 -3.69 -9.62 8.30
N LEU A 101 -2.73 -9.20 7.48
CA LEU A 101 -2.96 -8.33 6.33
C LEU A 101 -3.77 -8.98 5.20
N ALA A 102 -3.64 -10.29 5.02
CA ALA A 102 -4.47 -11.08 4.11
C ALA A 102 -5.89 -11.28 4.67
N GLY A 103 -6.03 -11.23 6.00
CA GLY A 103 -7.30 -11.15 6.71
C GLY A 103 -8.01 -9.82 6.43
N ASN A 104 -9.34 -9.88 6.32
CA ASN A 104 -10.16 -8.68 6.42
C ASN A 104 -10.15 -8.21 7.88
N ASN A 105 -9.26 -7.28 8.23
CA ASN A 105 -9.27 -6.61 9.52
C ASN A 105 -10.02 -5.29 9.42
N PRO A 106 -11.35 -5.25 9.67
CA PRO A 106 -11.95 -4.00 10.07
C PRO A 106 -11.17 -3.52 11.29
N THR A 107 -10.53 -2.36 11.20
CA THR A 107 -10.05 -1.67 12.39
C THR A 107 -11.26 -1.39 13.29
N LEU A 108 -11.05 -1.18 14.58
CA LEU A 108 -12.12 -0.73 15.49
C LEU A 108 -12.82 0.52 14.92
N GLY A 109 -12.06 1.42 14.28
CA GLY A 109 -12.63 2.57 13.56
C GLY A 109 -13.55 2.19 12.39
N ASN A 110 -13.21 1.16 11.60
CA ASN A 110 -14.10 0.67 10.55
C ASN A 110 -15.38 0.05 11.12
N PHE A 111 -15.29 -0.55 12.30
CA PHE A 111 -16.43 -1.11 13.02
C PHE A 111 -17.36 -0.02 13.53
N GLU A 112 -16.81 0.98 14.22
CA GLU A 112 -17.52 2.18 14.70
C GLU A 112 -18.22 2.92 13.55
N LEU A 113 -17.51 3.15 12.44
CA LEU A 113 -18.12 3.78 11.27
C LEU A 113 -19.24 2.93 10.67
N SER A 114 -19.18 1.61 10.77
CA SER A 114 -20.21 0.73 10.22
C SER A 114 -21.50 0.73 11.04
N PHE A 115 -21.45 1.10 12.31
CA PHE A 115 -22.66 1.40 13.08
C PHE A 115 -23.43 2.57 12.51
N HIS A 116 -22.77 3.58 11.95
CA HIS A 116 -23.45 4.77 11.44
C HIS A 116 -23.75 4.72 9.94
N ILE A 117 -22.90 4.09 9.14
CA ILE A 117 -23.02 4.12 7.68
C ILE A 117 -24.00 3.08 7.17
N ASP A 118 -25.22 3.49 6.81
CA ASP A 118 -26.23 2.64 6.17
C ASP A 118 -25.70 2.07 4.85
N ARG A 119 -25.36 2.97 3.91
CA ARG A 119 -24.86 2.60 2.58
C ARG A 119 -23.96 3.66 1.97
N ILE A 120 -23.06 3.18 1.11
CA ILE A 120 -22.23 4.02 0.25
C ILE A 120 -22.55 3.66 -1.19
N VAL A 121 -23.02 4.64 -1.96
CA VAL A 121 -23.36 4.49 -3.38
C VAL A 121 -22.32 5.23 -4.20
N CYS A 122 -21.59 4.50 -5.04
CA CYS A 122 -20.64 5.06 -5.99
C CYS A 122 -21.29 5.12 -7.37
N HIS A 123 -21.43 6.33 -7.91
CA HIS A 123 -22.00 6.58 -9.23
C HIS A 123 -20.90 6.60 -10.31
N PRO A 124 -21.22 6.25 -11.57
CA PRO A 124 -20.25 6.23 -12.67
C PRO A 124 -19.69 7.61 -13.04
N ASP A 125 -20.34 8.70 -12.63
CA ASP A 125 -19.92 10.08 -12.82
C ASP A 125 -18.91 10.58 -11.78
N GLY A 126 -18.49 9.70 -10.86
CA GLY A 126 -17.54 10.02 -9.79
C GLY A 126 -18.18 10.61 -8.54
N ARG A 127 -19.51 10.70 -8.46
CA ARG A 127 -20.20 11.01 -7.19
C ARG A 127 -20.21 9.81 -6.27
N VAL A 128 -19.91 10.04 -5.00
CA VAL A 128 -20.00 9.08 -3.91
C VAL A 128 -20.99 9.65 -2.91
N GLN A 129 -22.10 8.95 -2.70
CA GLN A 129 -23.10 9.32 -1.70
C GLN A 129 -23.00 8.36 -0.53
N MET A 130 -22.74 8.89 0.65
CA MET A 130 -22.75 8.14 1.90
C MET A 130 -24.01 8.52 2.68
N ARG A 131 -24.88 7.54 2.91
CA ARG A 131 -26.05 7.71 3.78
C ARG A 131 -25.67 7.26 5.18
N THR A 132 -25.80 8.17 6.15
CA THR A 132 -25.40 7.96 7.54
C THR A 132 -26.62 8.08 8.45
N CYS A 133 -26.79 7.14 9.37
CA CYS A 133 -27.84 7.14 10.37
C CYS A 133 -27.36 7.81 11.67
N GLN A 134 -28.14 8.77 12.16
CA GLN A 134 -27.86 9.50 13.40
C GLN A 134 -27.88 8.57 14.63
N LEU A 135 -28.70 7.54 14.58
CA LEU A 135 -28.93 6.59 15.66
C LEU A 135 -28.05 5.34 15.57
N GLY A 136 -27.08 5.32 14.65
CA GLY A 136 -26.26 4.14 14.39
C GLY A 136 -25.53 3.56 15.61
N ALA A 137 -25.09 4.41 16.54
CA ALA A 137 -24.41 4.02 17.78
C ALA A 137 -25.34 3.34 18.80
N LEU A 138 -26.66 3.49 18.64
CA LEU A 138 -27.66 2.91 19.53
C LEU A 138 -28.18 1.61 18.91
N SER A 139 -27.52 0.49 19.21
CA SER A 139 -28.00 -0.84 18.84
C SER A 139 -29.43 -1.03 19.35
N GLY A 140 -30.40 -1.26 18.46
CA GLY A 140 -31.82 -1.43 18.81
C GLY A 140 -32.68 -0.17 18.75
N ALA A 141 -32.14 1.00 18.35
CA ALA A 141 -32.94 2.22 18.24
C ALA A 141 -34.09 2.12 17.21
N ALA A 142 -33.88 1.38 16.12
CA ALA A 142 -34.93 1.11 15.13
C ALA A 142 -36.10 0.32 15.74
N GLU A 143 -35.81 -0.65 16.62
CA GLU A 143 -36.82 -1.49 17.28
C GLU A 143 -37.61 -0.70 18.32
N LEU A 144 -36.95 0.22 19.05
CA LEU A 144 -37.59 1.08 20.04
C LEU A 144 -38.50 2.14 19.40
N LEU A 145 -38.07 2.74 18.29
CA LEU A 145 -38.85 3.76 17.59
C LEU A 145 -40.01 3.16 16.79
N HIS A 146 -39.86 1.93 16.30
CA HIS A 146 -40.95 1.21 15.65
C HIS A 146 -42.12 0.82 16.55
N GLN A 147 -41.89 0.72 17.86
CA GLN A 147 -42.96 0.39 18.81
C GLN A 147 -43.97 1.54 19.02
N ALA A 148 -43.66 2.75 18.54
CA ALA A 148 -44.49 3.93 18.81
C ALA A 148 -45.65 4.15 17.82
N ASP A 149 -45.63 3.56 16.61
CA ASP A 149 -46.51 4.00 15.50
C ASP A 149 -47.26 2.90 14.72
N VAL A 150 -47.37 1.68 15.25
CA VAL A 150 -48.14 0.63 14.55
C VAL A 150 -49.63 0.71 14.91
N ASP A 151 -50.38 1.53 14.15
CA ASP A 151 -51.78 1.24 13.85
C ASP A 151 -51.83 0.07 12.83
N PRO A 152 -52.56 -1.02 13.11
CA PRO A 152 -52.34 -2.33 12.46
C PRO A 152 -52.91 -2.49 11.04
N LEU A 153 -53.01 -1.43 10.23
CA LEU A 153 -53.79 -1.47 8.98
C LEU A 153 -53.06 -1.16 7.66
N ASP A 154 -51.77 -0.82 7.64
CA ASP A 154 -51.12 -0.38 6.38
C ASP A 154 -49.80 -1.07 5.98
N SER A 155 -49.59 -2.31 6.45
CA SER A 155 -48.33 -3.06 6.18
C SER A 155 -48.26 -3.76 4.81
N GLN A 156 -48.65 -3.11 3.71
CA GLN A 156 -48.41 -3.64 2.36
C GLN A 156 -48.06 -2.55 1.33
N GLN A 157 -46.89 -1.92 1.46
CA GLN A 157 -46.23 -1.31 0.31
C GLN A 157 -44.71 -1.29 0.50
N ALA A 158 -44.04 -2.32 -0.03
CA ALA A 158 -42.60 -2.32 -0.18
C ALA A 158 -42.19 -1.30 -1.26
N PRO A 159 -41.15 -0.48 -1.05
CA PRO A 159 -40.72 0.48 -2.05
C PRO A 159 -40.15 -0.24 -3.27
N THR A 160 -40.64 0.17 -4.44
CA THR A 160 -40.23 -0.33 -5.75
C THR A 160 -38.75 -0.01 -6.01
N SER A 161 -37.90 -1.02 -5.81
CA SER A 161 -36.47 -0.94 -6.12
C SER A 161 -36.24 -0.59 -7.58
N SER A 162 -35.60 0.56 -7.81
CA SER A 162 -35.01 0.91 -9.11
C SER A 162 -33.88 -0.06 -9.41
N LYS A 163 -33.94 -0.71 -10.59
CA LYS A 163 -32.92 -1.61 -11.11
C LYS A 163 -31.60 -0.86 -11.26
N THR A 164 -30.76 -0.95 -10.23
CA THR A 164 -29.33 -0.68 -10.33
C THR A 164 -28.62 -2.00 -10.60
N ASP A 165 -27.74 -2.01 -11.59
CA ASP A 165 -27.06 -3.21 -12.07
C ASP A 165 -26.25 -3.89 -10.95
N GLY A 166 -26.83 -4.94 -10.37
CA GLY A 166 -26.27 -6.29 -10.48
C GLY A 166 -24.94 -6.59 -9.78
N ARG A 167 -24.57 -5.89 -8.71
CA ARG A 167 -23.68 -6.46 -7.69
C ARG A 167 -24.35 -6.35 -6.34
N GLY A 168 -24.94 -7.46 -5.88
CA GLY A 168 -25.52 -7.54 -4.54
C GLY A 168 -24.51 -7.05 -3.49
N PRO A 169 -24.97 -6.40 -2.40
CA PRO A 169 -24.10 -5.85 -1.38
C PRO A 169 -23.15 -6.94 -0.91
N ARG A 170 -21.84 -6.68 -1.04
CA ARG A 170 -20.81 -7.59 -0.57
C ARG A 170 -21.01 -7.74 0.94
N ARG A 171 -21.45 -8.92 1.40
CA ARG A 171 -21.61 -9.22 2.84
C ARG A 171 -20.33 -8.78 3.56
N ARG A 172 -20.46 -7.79 4.45
CA ARG A 172 -19.34 -7.31 5.26
C ARG A 172 -18.91 -8.44 6.18
N THR A 173 -17.63 -8.81 6.13
CA THR A 173 -17.11 -10.00 6.80
C THR A 173 -16.90 -9.72 8.28
N ARG A 174 -17.11 -10.75 9.11
CA ARG A 174 -17.03 -10.70 10.58
C ARG A 174 -15.63 -10.32 11.05
N LEU A 175 -15.59 -9.52 12.11
CA LEU A 175 -14.37 -9.12 12.81
C LEU A 175 -13.76 -10.34 13.51
N CYS A 176 -12.55 -10.75 13.12
CA CYS A 176 -11.79 -11.80 13.82
C CYS A 176 -11.02 -11.16 14.99
N LEU A 177 -11.68 -10.97 16.13
CA LEU A 177 -10.98 -10.64 17.37
C LEU A 177 -10.50 -11.93 18.04
N HIS A 178 -9.18 -12.06 18.16
CA HIS A 178 -8.56 -12.95 19.11
C HIS A 178 -8.25 -12.16 20.39
N ASP A 179 -8.59 -12.78 21.52
CA ASP A 179 -8.19 -12.47 22.91
C ASP A 179 -9.10 -11.52 23.73
N ALA A 180 -10.19 -12.09 24.27
CA ALA A 180 -10.77 -11.87 25.62
C ALA A 180 -12.21 -12.46 25.67
N ASP A 181 -12.42 -13.55 26.39
CA ASP A 181 -13.65 -14.37 26.29
C ASP A 181 -14.95 -13.66 26.75
N GLY A 182 -14.86 -12.60 27.54
CA GLY A 182 -16.03 -11.82 27.99
C GLY A 182 -16.53 -10.78 26.97
N GLU A 183 -15.62 -10.09 26.30
CA GLU A 183 -15.97 -9.02 25.34
C GLU A 183 -16.41 -9.60 23.98
N ARG A 184 -16.02 -10.84 23.69
CA ARG A 184 -16.29 -11.52 22.41
C ARG A 184 -17.78 -11.67 22.10
N SER A 185 -18.62 -11.95 23.09
CA SER A 185 -20.06 -12.14 22.85
C SER A 185 -20.77 -10.82 22.51
N GLN A 186 -20.38 -9.72 23.15
CA GLN A 186 -20.94 -8.40 22.87
C GLN A 186 -20.47 -7.89 21.50
N LEU A 187 -19.18 -8.04 21.22
CA LEU A 187 -18.59 -7.67 19.93
C LEU A 187 -19.13 -8.51 18.78
N GLN A 188 -19.45 -9.79 19.03
CA GLN A 188 -20.09 -10.66 18.04
C GLN A 188 -21.53 -10.21 17.73
N ALA A 189 -22.34 -9.92 18.75
CA ALA A 189 -23.70 -9.40 18.56
C ALA A 189 -23.72 -8.06 17.81
N GLN A 190 -22.79 -7.17 18.17
CA GLN A 190 -22.57 -5.92 17.47
C GLN A 190 -22.14 -6.13 16.01
N ALA A 191 -21.25 -7.10 15.75
CA ALA A 191 -20.78 -7.40 14.41
C ALA A 191 -21.89 -7.95 13.53
N ASP A 192 -22.76 -8.79 14.09
CA ASP A 192 -23.93 -9.33 13.40
C ASP A 192 -24.96 -8.22 13.11
N TYR A 193 -25.19 -7.29 14.07
CA TYR A 193 -26.03 -6.10 13.84
C TYR A 193 -25.48 -5.21 12.71
N VAL A 194 -24.19 -4.89 12.76
CA VAL A 194 -23.52 -4.05 11.75
C VAL A 194 -23.51 -4.69 10.36
N ALA A 195 -23.45 -6.01 10.29
CA ALA A 195 -23.45 -6.75 9.04
C ALA A 195 -24.85 -6.87 8.40
N ASP A 196 -25.92 -6.56 9.13
CA ASP A 196 -27.29 -6.65 8.64
C ASP A 196 -27.63 -5.47 7.69
N PRO A 197 -27.97 -5.74 6.41
CA PRO A 197 -28.39 -4.71 5.47
C PRO A 197 -29.76 -4.09 5.80
N LEU A 198 -30.57 -4.72 6.67
CA LEU A 198 -31.88 -4.24 7.08
C LEU A 198 -31.90 -3.65 8.50
N ARG A 199 -30.75 -3.43 9.12
CA ARG A 199 -30.64 -2.96 10.52
C ARG A 199 -31.28 -1.59 10.82
N PHE A 200 -31.57 -0.83 9.78
CA PHE A 200 -32.27 0.45 9.86
C PHE A 200 -33.64 0.43 9.17
N ALA A 201 -34.11 -0.74 8.75
CA ALA A 201 -35.43 -0.88 8.17
C ALA A 201 -36.47 -0.39 9.19
N GLY A 202 -37.22 0.65 8.81
CA GLY A 202 -38.23 1.24 9.69
C GLY A 202 -37.96 2.63 10.19
N LEU A 203 -36.71 3.06 10.22
CA LEU A 203 -36.39 4.44 10.55
C LEU A 203 -36.81 5.35 9.39
N GLY A 204 -37.50 6.44 9.71
CA GLY A 204 -37.84 7.48 8.75
C GLY A 204 -36.59 8.20 8.21
N ASP A 205 -36.72 8.84 7.04
CA ASP A 205 -35.62 9.52 6.36
C ASP A 205 -35.03 10.67 7.18
N GLU A 206 -35.76 11.21 8.16
CA GLU A 206 -35.30 12.26 9.09
C GLU A 206 -34.12 11.83 9.97
N TRP A 207 -33.95 10.52 10.20
CA TRP A 207 -32.84 9.95 10.96
C TRP A 207 -31.58 9.74 10.13
N PHE A 208 -31.60 10.16 8.87
CA PHE A 208 -30.48 10.01 7.96
C PHE A 208 -30.06 11.35 7.39
N TRP A 209 -28.76 11.49 7.19
CA TRP A 209 -28.23 12.53 6.30
C TRP A 209 -27.42 11.86 5.18
N ILE A 210 -27.30 12.58 4.07
CA ILE A 210 -26.56 12.12 2.89
C ILE A 210 -25.39 13.07 2.67
N ASP A 211 -24.18 12.53 2.84
CA ASP A 211 -22.95 13.21 2.48
C ASP A 211 -22.62 12.89 1.01
N GLU A 212 -22.60 13.92 0.16
CA GLU A 212 -22.20 13.79 -1.24
C GLU A 212 -20.76 14.27 -1.43
N LEU A 213 -19.87 13.34 -1.77
CA LEU A 213 -18.49 13.61 -2.16
C LEU A 213 -18.35 13.44 -3.67
N ARG A 214 -17.80 14.44 -4.35
CA ARG A 214 -17.41 14.31 -5.75
C ARG A 214 -15.93 13.98 -5.83
N ILE A 215 -15.60 12.79 -6.33
CA ILE A 215 -14.22 12.40 -6.58
C ILE A 215 -13.70 13.36 -7.67
N PRO A 216 -12.65 14.16 -7.40
CA PRO A 216 -12.08 15.01 -8.42
C PRO A 216 -11.58 14.11 -9.54
N VAL A 217 -12.04 14.37 -10.77
CA VAL A 217 -11.48 13.71 -11.93
C VAL A 217 -10.01 14.09 -11.97
N LYS A 218 -9.12 13.12 -11.74
CA LYS A 218 -7.68 13.34 -11.90
C LYS A 218 -7.43 13.66 -13.37
N THR A 219 -7.39 14.94 -13.68
CA THR A 219 -6.93 15.42 -14.97
C THR A 219 -5.41 15.26 -15.02
N SER A 220 -4.91 14.89 -16.19
CA SER A 220 -3.47 14.89 -16.40
C SER A 220 -2.98 16.33 -16.52
N TRP A 221 -1.74 16.61 -16.12
CA TRP A 221 -1.13 17.94 -16.29
C TRP A 221 -1.31 18.51 -17.70
N ALA A 222 -1.26 17.64 -18.71
CA ALA A 222 -1.44 18.01 -20.11
C ALA A 222 -2.83 18.57 -20.41
N VAL A 223 -3.87 18.10 -19.71
CA VAL A 223 -5.25 18.60 -19.86
C VAL A 223 -5.39 19.96 -19.17
N ASP A 224 -4.91 20.08 -17.94
CA ASP A 224 -5.05 21.32 -17.16
C ASP A 224 -4.27 22.49 -17.76
N ASN A 225 -3.18 22.21 -18.48
CA ASN A 225 -2.27 23.22 -19.02
C ASN A 225 -2.33 23.31 -20.55
N ALA A 226 -3.28 22.63 -21.21
CA ALA A 226 -3.41 22.58 -22.66
C ALA A 226 -3.46 24.00 -23.27
N ASP A 227 -4.35 24.85 -22.77
CA ASP A 227 -4.55 26.21 -23.28
C ASP A 227 -3.36 27.13 -23.02
N VAL A 228 -2.64 26.92 -21.92
CA VAL A 228 -1.46 27.71 -21.56
C VAL A 228 -0.30 27.36 -22.49
N VAL A 229 -0.05 26.07 -22.70
CA VAL A 229 1.00 25.59 -23.61
C VAL A 229 0.69 26.00 -25.05
N GLN A 230 -0.58 25.93 -25.49
CA GLN A 230 -0.98 26.33 -26.84
C GLN A 230 -0.82 27.84 -27.06
N ARG A 231 -1.23 28.67 -26.10
CA ARG A 231 -1.03 30.13 -26.17
C ARG A 231 0.45 30.45 -26.30
N ARG A 232 1.29 29.85 -25.47
CA ARG A 232 2.74 30.07 -25.50
C ARG A 232 3.38 29.62 -26.81
N TYR A 233 2.95 28.47 -27.34
CA TYR A 233 3.37 28.00 -28.66
C TYR A 233 3.03 29.01 -29.77
N ASN A 234 1.81 29.56 -29.76
CA ASN A 234 1.38 30.55 -30.74
C ASN A 234 2.16 31.87 -30.63
N GLU A 235 2.47 32.33 -29.42
CA GLU A 235 3.30 33.53 -29.19
C GLU A 235 4.71 33.37 -29.79
N ILE A 236 5.38 32.25 -29.52
CA ILE A 236 6.73 31.99 -30.06
C ILE A 236 6.67 31.91 -31.60
N LYS A 237 5.61 31.33 -32.15
CA LYS A 237 5.39 31.26 -33.61
C LYS A 237 5.26 32.65 -34.22
N GLN A 238 4.52 33.55 -33.58
CA GLN A 238 4.36 34.94 -34.02
C GLN A 238 5.66 35.74 -33.92
N GLN A 239 6.44 35.57 -32.84
CA GLN A 239 7.70 36.30 -32.63
C GLN A 239 8.80 35.87 -33.60
N THR A 240 8.90 34.58 -33.89
CA THR A 240 10.03 34.04 -34.68
C THR A 240 9.69 33.82 -36.15
N GLY A 241 8.40 33.85 -36.52
CA GLY A 241 7.93 33.53 -37.88
C GLY A 241 8.14 32.06 -38.29
N LYS A 242 8.56 31.19 -37.36
CA LYS A 242 8.85 29.77 -37.57
C LYS A 242 8.10 28.91 -36.55
N GLU A 243 7.94 27.62 -36.84
CA GLU A 243 7.35 26.69 -35.89
C GLU A 243 8.25 26.54 -34.65
N PRO A 244 7.71 26.78 -33.43
CA PRO A 244 8.48 26.69 -32.19
C PRO A 244 9.04 25.28 -31.99
N SER A 245 10.32 25.20 -31.58
CA SER A 245 10.90 23.94 -31.13
C SER A 245 10.26 23.50 -29.82
N LEU A 246 9.79 22.24 -29.76
CA LEU A 246 9.22 21.65 -28.55
C LEU A 246 10.20 21.66 -27.36
N ASN A 247 11.52 21.69 -27.63
CA ASN A 247 12.53 21.73 -26.57
C ASN A 247 12.51 23.04 -25.78
N VAL A 248 12.09 24.15 -26.41
CA VAL A 248 11.94 25.46 -25.74
C VAL A 248 10.82 25.38 -24.72
N LEU A 249 9.66 24.84 -25.11
CA LEU A 249 8.52 24.62 -24.20
C LEU A 249 8.85 23.62 -23.09
N VAL A 250 9.61 22.56 -23.40
CA VAL A 250 10.07 21.59 -22.40
C VAL A 250 10.91 22.28 -21.32
N SER A 251 11.83 23.17 -21.72
CA SER A 251 12.66 23.92 -20.78
C SER A 251 11.85 24.93 -19.96
N GLU A 252 10.87 25.61 -20.57
CA GLU A 252 10.07 26.64 -19.92
C GLU A 252 9.08 26.05 -18.90
N PHE A 253 8.41 24.96 -19.24
CA PHE A 253 7.41 24.32 -18.38
C PHE A 253 7.99 23.25 -17.45
N GLY A 254 9.27 22.87 -17.63
CA GLY A 254 9.92 21.82 -16.83
C GLY A 254 9.25 20.44 -16.96
N LYS A 255 8.66 20.15 -18.12
CA LYS A 255 7.95 18.88 -18.38
C LYS A 255 8.54 18.14 -19.57
N SER A 256 8.35 16.81 -19.58
CA SER A 256 8.85 15.96 -20.67
C SER A 256 8.22 16.30 -22.02
N ARG A 257 8.95 16.07 -23.11
CA ARG A 257 8.46 16.30 -24.48
C ARG A 257 7.13 15.57 -24.79
N PRO A 258 6.92 14.30 -24.37
CA PRO A 258 5.62 13.63 -24.52
C PRO A 258 4.47 14.38 -23.83
N THR A 259 4.72 14.95 -22.65
CA THR A 259 3.72 15.69 -21.88
C THR A 259 3.31 16.98 -22.59
N ILE A 260 4.29 17.75 -23.09
CA ILE A 260 4.03 18.97 -23.86
C ILE A 260 3.28 18.65 -25.16
N THR A 261 3.68 17.58 -25.85
CA THR A 261 3.00 17.14 -27.08
C THR A 261 1.56 16.72 -26.81
N ALA A 262 1.30 16.05 -25.67
CA ALA A 262 -0.04 15.72 -25.25
C ALA A 262 -0.86 16.97 -24.92
N ALA A 263 -0.28 17.98 -24.27
CA ALA A 263 -0.98 19.22 -23.96
C ALA A 263 -1.44 19.97 -25.23
N LEU A 264 -0.55 20.11 -26.22
CA LEU A 264 -0.88 20.73 -27.52
C LEU A 264 -1.98 19.94 -28.25
N LYS A 265 -1.90 18.61 -28.27
CA LYS A 265 -2.93 17.77 -28.88
C LYS A 265 -4.28 17.85 -28.14
N VAL A 266 -4.30 18.08 -26.82
CA VAL A 266 -5.55 18.29 -26.07
C VAL A 266 -6.17 19.62 -26.49
N ALA A 267 -5.37 20.67 -26.61
CA ALA A 267 -5.82 21.98 -27.05
C ALA A 267 -6.35 21.96 -28.49
N GLU A 268 -5.70 21.22 -29.40
CA GLU A 268 -6.13 21.09 -30.80
C GLU A 268 -7.43 20.28 -30.95
N ASN A 269 -7.61 19.21 -30.16
CA ASN A 269 -8.76 18.31 -30.30
C ASN A 269 -9.95 18.65 -29.37
N GLY A 270 -9.83 19.69 -28.53
CA GLY A 270 -10.91 20.14 -27.64
C GLY A 270 -11.30 19.13 -26.54
N GLY A 271 -10.40 18.22 -26.16
CA GLY A 271 -10.72 17.19 -25.17
C GLY A 271 -9.55 16.33 -24.72
N PRO A 272 -9.67 15.62 -23.58
CA PRO A 272 -8.61 14.81 -23.01
C PRO A 272 -8.21 13.70 -23.97
N ILE A 273 -6.92 13.63 -24.31
CA ILE A 273 -6.37 12.54 -25.12
C ILE A 273 -6.48 11.25 -24.32
N ARG A 274 -7.22 10.28 -24.87
CA ARG A 274 -7.19 8.90 -24.37
C ARG A 274 -5.75 8.40 -24.48
N ASP A 275 -5.15 8.08 -23.34
CA ASP A 275 -3.86 7.39 -23.31
C ASP A 275 -4.00 6.06 -24.09
N PRO A 276 -3.28 5.86 -25.21
CA PRO A 276 -3.37 4.62 -25.98
C PRO A 276 -2.89 3.39 -25.19
N ARG A 277 -2.28 3.57 -24.00
CA ARG A 277 -1.90 2.49 -23.09
C ARG A 277 -2.98 2.14 -22.06
N ARG A 278 -3.97 3.01 -21.83
CA ARG A 278 -5.14 2.66 -21.03
C ARG A 278 -6.02 1.74 -21.89
N LYS A 279 -6.03 0.45 -21.56
CA LYS A 279 -7.05 -0.48 -22.05
C LYS A 279 -8.42 0.11 -21.71
N ASP A 280 -9.28 0.26 -22.71
CA ASP A 280 -10.68 0.54 -22.45
C ASP A 280 -11.23 -0.57 -21.54
N PRO A 281 -11.88 -0.25 -20.42
CA PRO A 281 -12.42 -1.24 -19.48
C PRO A 281 -13.59 -2.07 -20.06
N GLY A 282 -13.88 -1.92 -21.36
CA GLY A 282 -14.91 -2.66 -22.09
C GLY A 282 -14.46 -3.15 -23.46
N SER A 283 -13.15 -3.19 -23.78
CA SER A 283 -12.72 -3.99 -24.93
C SER A 283 -13.20 -5.42 -24.69
N PRO A 284 -14.05 -6.02 -25.54
CA PRO A 284 -14.48 -7.39 -25.34
C PRO A 284 -13.21 -8.23 -25.24
N THR A 285 -12.94 -8.74 -24.04
CA THR A 285 -11.96 -9.80 -23.83
C THR A 285 -12.55 -11.02 -24.50
N VAL A 286 -12.42 -11.05 -25.82
CA VAL A 286 -12.56 -12.27 -26.60
C VAL A 286 -11.66 -13.26 -25.90
N ASP A 287 -12.24 -14.35 -25.41
CA ASP A 287 -11.56 -15.31 -24.56
C ASP A 287 -10.43 -15.94 -25.39
N ALA A 288 -9.25 -15.33 -25.31
CA ALA A 288 -8.15 -15.60 -26.22
C ALA A 288 -7.66 -17.04 -26.09
N LYS A 289 -8.00 -17.71 -24.98
CA LYS A 289 -7.78 -19.14 -24.74
C LYS A 289 -8.75 -20.02 -25.54
N ALA A 290 -10.00 -19.62 -25.71
CA ALA A 290 -10.99 -20.37 -26.50
C ALA A 290 -10.67 -20.34 -28.00
N LEU A 291 -10.02 -19.27 -28.48
CA LEU A 291 -9.61 -19.13 -29.89
C LEU A 291 -8.24 -19.75 -30.21
N ALA A 292 -7.57 -20.38 -29.23
CA ALA A 292 -6.21 -20.87 -29.42
C ALA A 292 -6.12 -21.97 -30.49
N GLU A 293 -7.07 -22.90 -30.51
CA GLU A 293 -7.14 -23.96 -31.52
C GLU A 293 -7.45 -23.42 -32.91
N GLU A 294 -8.34 -22.43 -32.99
CA GLU A 294 -8.71 -21.81 -34.25
C GLU A 294 -7.54 -21.01 -34.83
N PHE A 295 -6.80 -20.26 -34.02
CA PHE A 295 -5.59 -19.55 -34.46
C PHE A 295 -4.53 -20.54 -34.97
N ALA A 296 -4.33 -21.66 -34.27
CA ALA A 296 -3.37 -22.68 -34.68
C ALA A 296 -3.79 -23.37 -35.99
N ARG A 297 -5.10 -23.61 -36.20
CA ARG A 297 -5.63 -24.12 -37.46
C ARG A 297 -5.37 -23.15 -38.62
N LEU A 298 -5.71 -21.88 -38.45
CA LEU A 298 -5.52 -20.85 -39.48
C LEU A 298 -4.04 -20.60 -39.80
N GLU A 299 -3.14 -20.70 -38.82
CA GLU A 299 -1.69 -20.59 -39.08
C GLU A 299 -1.16 -21.81 -39.86
N ARG A 300 -1.67 -23.02 -39.59
CA ARG A 300 -1.37 -24.23 -40.37
C ARG A 300 -1.91 -24.19 -41.79
N GLU A 301 -3.04 -23.51 -42.01
CA GLU A 301 -3.56 -23.17 -43.35
C GLU A 301 -2.72 -22.08 -44.07
N GLY A 302 -1.68 -21.56 -43.42
CA GLY A 302 -0.74 -20.61 -44.02
C GLY A 302 -1.22 -19.16 -44.02
N LEU A 303 -2.22 -18.82 -43.19
CA LEU A 303 -2.65 -17.43 -43.01
C LEU A 303 -1.64 -16.67 -42.14
N GLN A 304 -1.35 -15.43 -42.54
CA GLN A 304 -0.50 -14.57 -41.74
C GLN A 304 -1.20 -14.12 -40.46
N ARG A 305 -0.44 -14.01 -39.36
CA ARG A 305 -0.94 -13.53 -38.05
C ARG A 305 -1.67 -12.19 -38.10
N ALA A 306 -1.36 -11.32 -39.06
CA ALA A 306 -2.06 -10.05 -39.27
C ALA A 306 -3.48 -10.23 -39.81
N VAL A 307 -3.67 -11.22 -40.70
CA VAL A 307 -4.99 -11.57 -41.26
C VAL A 307 -5.85 -12.24 -40.19
N ILE A 308 -5.26 -13.15 -39.42
CA ILE A 308 -5.93 -13.80 -38.26
C ILE A 308 -6.37 -12.72 -37.25
N ALA A 309 -5.48 -11.79 -36.91
CA ALA A 309 -5.78 -10.68 -36.02
C ALA A 309 -6.97 -9.83 -36.51
N LYS A 310 -6.98 -9.47 -37.80
CA LYS A 310 -8.07 -8.70 -38.42
C LYS A 310 -9.39 -9.48 -38.43
N ARG A 311 -9.36 -10.78 -38.72
CA ARG A 311 -10.55 -11.66 -38.77
C ARG A 311 -11.25 -11.78 -37.42
N HIS A 312 -10.48 -11.82 -36.34
CA HIS A 312 -11.00 -12.02 -34.98
C HIS A 312 -11.09 -10.73 -34.15
N GLY A 313 -10.84 -9.56 -34.75
CA GLY A 313 -10.90 -8.27 -34.05
C GLY A 313 -9.90 -8.14 -32.89
N VAL A 314 -8.79 -8.87 -32.93
CA VAL A 314 -7.76 -8.87 -31.88
C VAL A 314 -6.44 -8.26 -32.37
N HIS A 315 -5.63 -7.77 -31.45
CA HIS A 315 -4.30 -7.27 -31.80
C HIS A 315 -3.36 -8.40 -32.24
N ARG A 316 -2.47 -8.15 -33.21
CA ARG A 316 -1.50 -9.14 -33.73
C ARG A 316 -0.64 -9.79 -32.63
N ASN A 317 -0.24 -9.00 -31.63
CA ASN A 317 0.54 -9.51 -30.49
C ASN A 317 -0.27 -10.48 -29.62
N THR A 318 -1.59 -10.33 -29.56
CA THR A 318 -2.47 -11.27 -28.86
C THR A 318 -2.44 -12.63 -29.55
N VAL A 319 -2.57 -12.65 -30.89
CA VAL A 319 -2.47 -13.88 -31.69
C VAL A 319 -1.10 -14.56 -31.48
N ALA A 320 0.00 -13.80 -31.56
CA ALA A 320 1.34 -14.34 -31.36
C ALA A 320 1.54 -14.95 -29.95
N ARG A 321 1.03 -14.27 -28.91
CA ARG A 321 1.10 -14.76 -27.52
C ARG A 321 0.30 -16.05 -27.32
N VAL A 322 -0.93 -16.09 -27.84
CA VAL A 322 -1.82 -17.26 -27.75
C VAL A 322 -1.20 -18.47 -28.45
N LEU A 323 -0.69 -18.27 -29.68
CA LEU A 323 -0.02 -19.35 -30.43
C LEU A 323 1.22 -19.86 -29.70
N LYS A 324 2.05 -18.97 -29.13
CA LYS A 324 3.22 -19.37 -28.34
C LYS A 324 2.83 -20.26 -27.15
N GLU A 325 1.78 -19.88 -26.42
CA GLU A 325 1.28 -20.68 -25.29
C GLU A 325 0.70 -22.02 -25.76
N TRP A 326 -0.05 -22.03 -26.86
CA TRP A 326 -0.63 -23.23 -27.45
C TRP A 326 0.45 -24.23 -27.90
N TYR A 327 1.44 -23.78 -28.68
CA TYR A 327 2.56 -24.63 -29.11
C TYR A 327 3.38 -25.16 -27.93
N GLY A 328 3.61 -24.33 -26.91
CA GLY A 328 4.29 -24.75 -25.69
C GLY A 328 3.58 -25.88 -24.95
N ARG A 329 2.24 -25.88 -24.90
CA ARG A 329 1.45 -26.97 -24.31
C ARG A 329 1.49 -28.25 -25.13
N GLN A 330 1.67 -28.15 -26.44
CA GLN A 330 1.77 -29.28 -27.35
C GLN A 330 3.22 -29.82 -27.49
N GLY A 331 4.21 -29.15 -26.87
CA GLY A 331 5.62 -29.53 -27.01
C GLY A 331 6.18 -29.31 -28.41
N ILE A 332 5.55 -28.47 -29.22
CA ILE A 332 5.96 -28.16 -30.60
C ILE A 332 6.73 -26.84 -30.57
N GLU A 333 7.88 -26.76 -31.24
CA GLU A 333 8.56 -25.47 -31.40
C GLU A 333 7.75 -24.52 -32.31
N PRO A 334 7.51 -23.27 -31.87
CA PRO A 334 6.74 -22.33 -32.67
C PRO A 334 7.50 -21.96 -33.96
N VAL A 335 6.82 -22.04 -35.10
CA VAL A 335 7.37 -21.62 -36.39
C VAL A 335 7.75 -20.14 -36.31
N ASP A 336 9.03 -19.83 -36.56
CA ASP A 336 9.51 -18.46 -36.57
C ASP A 336 8.78 -17.68 -37.69
N GLY A 337 8.09 -16.60 -37.32
CA GLY A 337 7.35 -15.78 -38.25
C GLY A 337 8.23 -15.03 -39.26
N ARG A 338 9.56 -15.09 -39.10
CA ARG A 338 10.54 -14.55 -40.05
C ARG A 338 10.79 -15.45 -41.25
N THR A 339 10.79 -16.78 -41.08
CA THR A 339 11.04 -17.73 -42.18
C THR A 339 9.85 -17.85 -43.14
N THR A 340 8.62 -17.69 -42.64
CA THR A 340 7.38 -17.74 -43.44
C THR A 340 7.15 -16.53 -44.35
N ARG A 341 7.90 -15.43 -44.18
CA ARG A 341 7.77 -14.23 -45.03
C ARG A 341 8.41 -14.38 -46.40
N TRP A 342 9.46 -15.21 -46.50
CA TRP A 342 10.28 -15.31 -47.70
C TRP A 342 9.76 -16.35 -48.71
N SER A 343 8.98 -17.34 -48.26
CA SER A 343 8.49 -18.42 -49.11
C SER A 343 7.32 -18.03 -50.02
N LYS A 344 6.71 -16.84 -49.85
CA LYS A 344 5.54 -16.38 -50.65
C LYS A 344 5.81 -15.14 -51.53
N GLN A 345 7.07 -14.71 -51.66
CA GLN A 345 7.46 -13.66 -52.62
C GLN A 345 8.11 -14.21 -53.90
N GLY A 346 8.12 -15.54 -54.07
CA GLY A 346 8.71 -16.22 -55.22
C GLY A 346 7.72 -17.04 -56.08
N GLU A 347 6.41 -16.84 -55.91
CA GLU A 347 5.37 -17.36 -56.82
C GLU A 347 4.63 -16.22 -57.51
#